data_AF-A0A2T1D7Y9-F1
#
_entry.id   AF-A0A2T1D7Y9-F1
#
_cell.length_a   1.000
_cell.length_b   1.000
_cell.length_c   1.000
_cell.angle_alpha   90.00
_cell.angle_beta   90.00
_cell.angle_gamma   90.00
#
_symmetry.space_group_name_H-M   'P 1'
#
loop_
_entity.id
_entity.type
_entity.pdbx_description
1 polymer ?
#
loop_
_entity_poly.entity_id
_entity_poly.type
_entity_poly.pdbx_seq_one_letter_code
_entity_poly.pdbx_strand_id
1 'polypeptide(L)'
;MLKPITEAQMAVYRATAQRLAQERVQQLRSKHQRAWEVARQAAQILKQQFGAQQVAIFGSMLSRDRVHERSDLDIAVWGLDQDLYYQAVSRLLDLDPSLPIDLVEVERAKPKIRAAIEHESVVL
;
A
#
# COMPACT_ATOMS: atom_id res chain seq x y z
N MET A 1 35.39 -9.35 -29.05
CA MET A 1 35.03 -10.67 -28.46
C MET A 1 34.67 -10.46 -26.99
N LEU A 2 33.48 -10.89 -26.57
CA LEU A 2 33.12 -10.93 -25.15
C LEU A 2 33.89 -12.08 -24.48
N LYS A 3 34.53 -11.82 -23.33
CA LYS A 3 35.18 -12.87 -22.54
C LYS A 3 34.11 -13.82 -21.98
N PRO A 4 34.32 -15.14 -22.01
CA PRO A 4 33.39 -16.09 -21.41
C PRO A 4 33.35 -15.90 -19.88
N ILE A 5 32.14 -16.01 -19.31
CA ILE A 5 31.94 -15.95 -17.85
C ILE A 5 32.47 -17.25 -17.25
N THR A 6 33.40 -17.12 -16.30
CA THR A 6 33.97 -18.26 -15.57
C THR A 6 32.98 -18.80 -14.53
N GLU A 7 33.18 -20.05 -14.10
CA GLU A 7 32.36 -20.66 -13.04
C GLU A 7 32.42 -19.86 -11.73
N ALA A 8 33.58 -19.32 -11.37
CA ALA A 8 33.76 -18.48 -10.20
C ALA A 8 32.94 -17.17 -10.31
N GLN A 9 32.96 -16.51 -11.48
CA GLN A 9 32.14 -15.33 -11.73
C GLN A 9 30.64 -15.67 -11.67
N MET A 10 30.24 -16.82 -12.20
CA MET A 10 28.85 -17.28 -12.14
C MET A 10 28.40 -17.63 -10.71
N ALA A 11 29.29 -18.18 -9.88
CA ALA A 11 29.01 -18.45 -8.47
C ALA A 11 28.78 -17.15 -7.67
N VAL A 12 29.62 -16.13 -7.87
CA VAL A 12 29.45 -14.80 -7.25
C VAL A 12 28.14 -14.15 -7.71
N TYR A 13 27.81 -14.23 -9.00
CA TYR A 13 26.54 -13.74 -9.53
C TYR A 13 25.34 -14.41 -8.85
N ARG A 14 25.33 -15.76 -8.76
CA ARG A 14 24.23 -16.50 -8.12
C ARG A 14 24.09 -16.14 -6.64
N ALA A 15 25.18 -16.05 -5.89
CA ALA A 15 25.15 -15.67 -4.48
C ALA A 15 24.59 -14.25 -4.29
N THR A 16 25.00 -13.32 -5.16
CA THR A 16 24.50 -11.93 -5.14
C THR A 16 23.00 -11.89 -5.46
N ALA A 17 22.55 -12.60 -6.49
CA ALA A 17 21.15 -12.67 -6.87
C ALA A 17 20.28 -13.27 -5.76
N GLN A 18 20.76 -14.33 -5.10
CA GLN A 18 20.07 -14.93 -3.95
C GLN A 18 19.94 -13.95 -2.78
N ARG A 19 21.01 -13.23 -2.43
CA ARG A 19 20.98 -12.21 -1.37
C ARG A 19 19.98 -11.10 -1.69
N LEU A 20 20.03 -10.54 -2.91
CA LEU A 20 19.11 -9.49 -3.34
C LEU A 20 17.65 -9.96 -3.33
N ALA A 21 17.39 -11.21 -3.73
CA ALA A 21 16.05 -11.79 -3.67
C ALA A 21 15.55 -11.93 -2.22
N GLN A 22 16.41 -12.35 -1.29
CA GLN A 22 16.06 -12.44 0.13
C GLN A 22 15.80 -11.05 0.73
N GLU A 23 16.66 -10.08 0.45
CA GLU A 23 16.49 -8.68 0.89
C GLU A 23 15.18 -8.10 0.37
N ARG A 24 14.86 -8.34 -0.91
CA ARG A 24 13.60 -7.92 -1.53
C ARG A 24 12.39 -8.50 -0.81
N VAL A 25 12.38 -9.81 -0.53
CA VAL A 25 11.28 -10.47 0.19
C VAL A 25 11.08 -9.86 1.57
N GLN A 26 12.16 -9.58 2.31
CA GLN A 26 12.05 -8.94 3.62
C GLN A 26 11.53 -7.51 3.52
N GLN A 27 12.01 -6.72 2.56
CA GLN A 27 11.53 -5.35 2.32
C GLN A 27 10.03 -5.32 2.00
N LEU A 28 9.55 -6.20 1.12
CA LEU A 28 8.13 -6.26 0.77
C LEU A 28 7.27 -6.71 1.96
N ARG A 29 7.76 -7.65 2.78
CA ARG A 29 7.08 -8.08 4.01
C ARG A 29 6.97 -6.93 5.02
N SER A 30 8.06 -6.20 5.23
CA SER A 30 8.07 -5.02 6.11
C SER A 30 7.16 -3.92 5.60
N LYS A 31 7.17 -3.66 4.28
CA LYS A 31 6.27 -2.69 3.63
C LYS A 31 4.80 -3.06 3.85
N HIS A 32 4.43 -4.32 3.64
CA HIS A 32 3.07 -4.80 3.90
C HIS A 32 2.68 -4.60 5.37
N GLN A 33 3.54 -5.01 6.31
CA GLN A 33 3.25 -4.86 7.74
C GLN A 33 3.05 -3.39 8.13
N ARG A 34 3.95 -2.52 7.67
CA ARG A 34 3.89 -1.07 7.90
C ARG A 34 2.63 -0.45 7.31
N ALA A 35 2.23 -0.88 6.10
CA ALA A 35 1.02 -0.39 5.45
C ALA A 35 -0.24 -0.69 6.28
N TRP A 36 -0.34 -1.87 6.88
CA TRP A 36 -1.46 -2.20 7.77
C TRP A 36 -1.48 -1.39 9.07
N GLU A 37 -0.31 -1.04 9.62
CA GLU A 37 -0.23 -0.15 10.78
C GLU A 37 -0.67 1.26 10.43
N VAL A 38 -0.18 1.80 9.32
CA VAL A 38 -0.57 3.12 8.80
C VAL A 38 -2.06 3.16 8.45
N ALA A 39 -2.61 2.09 7.85
CA ALA A 39 -4.02 2.01 7.50
C ALA A 39 -4.92 2.12 8.73
N ARG A 40 -4.58 1.45 9.85
CA ARG A 40 -5.33 1.56 11.10
C ARG A 40 -5.27 2.96 11.69
N GLN A 41 -4.10 3.60 11.63
CA GLN A 41 -3.94 4.99 12.09
C GLN A 41 -4.76 5.96 11.23
N ALA A 42 -4.69 5.80 9.90
CA ALA A 42 -5.48 6.56 8.94
C ALA A 42 -6.98 6.39 9.21
N ALA A 43 -7.45 5.16 9.44
CA ALA A 43 -8.85 4.89 9.76
C ALA A 43 -9.30 5.58 11.05
N GLN A 44 -8.47 5.57 12.11
CA GLN A 44 -8.76 6.29 13.34
C GLN A 44 -8.87 7.80 13.10
N ILE A 45 -7.93 8.38 12.34
CA ILE A 45 -7.93 9.81 12.01
C ILE A 45 -9.18 10.18 11.21
N LEU A 46 -9.47 9.45 10.14
CA LEU A 46 -10.63 9.68 9.28
C LEU A 46 -11.94 9.63 10.06
N LYS A 47 -12.11 8.65 10.96
CA LYS A 47 -13.32 8.53 11.77
C LYS A 47 -13.42 9.61 12.85
N GLN A 48 -12.34 9.84 13.60
CA GLN A 48 -12.39 10.68 14.81
C GLN A 48 -12.28 12.17 14.49
N GLN A 49 -11.46 12.55 13.50
CA GLN A 49 -11.17 13.95 13.18
C GLN A 49 -12.02 14.46 12.01
N PHE A 50 -12.39 13.58 11.09
CA PHE A 50 -13.09 13.95 9.86
C PHE A 50 -14.52 13.38 9.76
N GLY A 51 -14.96 12.63 10.77
CA GLY A 51 -16.33 12.13 10.87
C GLY A 51 -16.70 11.04 9.85
N ALA A 52 -15.71 10.38 9.23
CA ALA A 52 -15.97 9.30 8.29
C ALA A 52 -16.80 8.18 8.95
N GLN A 53 -17.81 7.69 8.24
CA GLN A 53 -18.73 6.67 8.75
C GLN A 53 -18.11 5.27 8.70
N GLN A 54 -17.36 5.01 7.62
CA GLN A 54 -16.66 3.74 7.42
C GLN A 54 -15.33 3.99 6.74
N VAL A 55 -14.35 3.16 7.08
CA VAL A 55 -13.04 3.14 6.43
C VAL A 55 -12.65 1.69 6.19
N ALA A 56 -12.10 1.39 5.02
CA ALA A 56 -11.59 0.07 4.70
C ALA A 56 -10.28 0.17 3.93
N ILE A 57 -9.39 -0.79 4.14
CA ILE A 57 -8.26 -1.01 3.24
C ILE A 57 -8.71 -1.89 2.09
N PHE A 58 -8.26 -1.58 0.88
CA PHE A 58 -8.49 -2.42 -0.29
C PHE A 58 -7.21 -2.54 -1.11
N GLY A 59 -7.30 -3.11 -2.31
CA GLY A 59 -6.17 -3.08 -3.24
C GLY A 59 -4.99 -3.94 -2.80
N SER A 60 -3.78 -3.57 -3.23
CA SER A 60 -2.62 -4.49 -3.27
C SER A 60 -2.21 -5.01 -1.88
N MET A 61 -2.46 -4.23 -0.83
CA MET A 61 -2.06 -4.53 0.55
C MET A 61 -2.91 -5.62 1.22
N LEU A 62 -3.96 -6.13 0.57
CA LEU A 62 -4.76 -7.25 1.09
C LEU A 62 -4.04 -8.60 0.98
N SER A 63 -3.07 -8.74 0.08
CA SER A 63 -2.29 -9.96 -0.07
C SER A 63 -0.80 -9.64 -0.23
N ARG A 64 0.03 -10.34 0.56
CA ARG A 64 1.50 -10.19 0.52
C ARG A 64 2.08 -10.47 -0.87
N ASP A 65 1.45 -11.35 -1.65
CA ASP A 65 1.92 -11.74 -2.99
C ASP A 65 1.64 -10.66 -4.05
N ARG A 66 0.77 -9.70 -3.74
CA ARG A 66 0.43 -8.57 -4.62
C ARG A 66 1.25 -7.31 -4.34
N VAL A 67 1.96 -7.27 -3.21
CA VAL A 67 2.78 -6.12 -2.83
C VAL A 67 4.07 -6.10 -3.65
N HIS A 68 4.37 -4.93 -4.21
CA HIS A 68 5.60 -4.65 -4.92
C HIS A 68 6.20 -3.31 -4.47
N GLU A 69 7.38 -2.96 -4.97
CA GLU A 69 8.16 -1.80 -4.50
C GLU A 69 7.38 -0.49 -4.63
N ARG A 70 6.59 -0.39 -5.71
CA ARG A 70 5.77 0.79 -6.04
C ARG A 70 4.34 0.76 -5.47
N SER A 71 3.96 -0.25 -4.70
CA SER A 71 2.60 -0.32 -4.15
C SER A 71 2.34 0.85 -3.19
N ASP A 72 1.16 1.42 -3.31
CA ASP A 72 0.54 2.39 -2.42
C ASP A 72 -0.37 1.70 -1.40
N LEU A 73 -0.87 2.48 -0.46
CA LEU A 73 -1.89 2.08 0.49
C LEU A 73 -3.25 2.65 0.04
N ASP A 74 -4.08 1.78 -0.54
CA ASP A 74 -5.42 2.11 -0.96
C ASP A 74 -6.41 2.10 0.23
N ILE A 75 -7.02 3.25 0.51
CA ILE A 75 -8.00 3.43 1.59
C ILE A 75 -9.33 3.89 1.00
N ALA A 76 -10.39 3.12 1.23
CA ALA A 76 -11.76 3.48 0.92
C ALA A 76 -12.40 4.17 2.13
N VAL A 77 -13.11 5.27 1.89
CA VAL A 77 -13.83 6.03 2.91
C VAL A 77 -15.27 6.29 2.49
N TRP A 78 -16.19 6.14 3.45
CA TRP A 78 -17.62 6.45 3.30
C TRP A 78 -18.03 7.56 4.25
N GLY A 79 -18.94 8.41 3.80
CA GLY A 79 -19.55 9.47 4.60
C GLY A 79 -18.57 10.57 4.99
N LEU A 80 -17.47 10.74 4.26
CA LEU A 80 -16.56 11.86 4.45
C LEU A 80 -17.18 13.12 3.84
N ASP A 81 -17.16 14.22 4.59
CA ASP A 81 -17.58 15.51 4.05
C ASP A 81 -16.61 15.95 2.93
N GLN A 82 -17.16 16.32 1.78
CA GLN A 82 -16.39 16.73 0.61
C GLN A 82 -15.49 17.91 0.91
N ASP A 83 -15.95 18.85 1.75
CA ASP A 83 -15.19 20.06 2.07
C ASP A 83 -13.95 19.75 2.94
N LEU A 84 -13.93 18.57 3.57
CA LEU A 84 -12.83 18.09 4.39
C LEU A 84 -11.87 17.16 3.64
N TYR A 85 -12.20 16.73 2.42
CA TYR A 85 -11.42 15.73 1.69
C TYR A 85 -9.92 16.07 1.59
N TYR A 86 -9.60 17.29 1.13
CA TYR A 86 -8.19 17.68 0.97
C TYR A 86 -7.45 17.84 2.30
N GLN A 87 -8.16 18.23 3.37
CA GLN A 87 -7.58 18.29 4.72
C GLN A 87 -7.29 16.88 5.25
N ALA A 88 -8.20 15.94 5.01
CA ALA A 88 -8.00 14.53 5.33
C ALA A 88 -6.79 13.97 4.56
N VAL A 89 -6.71 14.17 3.25
CA VAL A 89 -5.56 13.76 2.43
C VAL A 89 -4.26 14.34 2.98
N SER A 90 -4.20 15.65 3.25
CA SER A 90 -3.01 16.29 3.82
C SER A 90 -2.60 15.63 5.14
N ARG A 91 -3.56 15.31 6.01
CA ARG A 91 -3.27 14.69 7.30
C ARG A 91 -2.77 13.25 7.16
N LEU A 92 -3.28 12.51 6.17
CA LEU A 92 -2.84 11.15 5.88
C LEU A 92 -1.42 11.13 5.30
N LEU A 93 -1.06 12.09 4.45
CA LEU A 93 0.29 12.21 3.88
C LEU A 93 1.38 12.38 4.95
N ASP A 94 1.05 12.97 6.10
CA ASP A 94 1.98 13.12 7.22
C ASP A 94 2.29 11.80 7.96
N LEU A 95 1.51 10.73 7.75
CA LEU A 95 1.65 9.49 8.53
C LEU A 95 2.92 8.71 8.18
N ASP A 96 3.24 8.64 6.89
CA ASP A 96 4.40 7.91 6.39
C ASP A 96 4.83 8.42 5.01
N PRO A 97 5.87 9.26 4.92
CA PRO A 97 6.37 9.78 3.65
C PRO A 97 6.89 8.71 2.68
N SER A 98 7.19 7.50 3.18
CA SER A 98 7.69 6.39 2.37
C SER A 98 6.58 5.51 1.79
N LEU A 99 5.35 5.71 2.22
CA LEU A 99 4.19 4.94 1.79
C LEU A 99 3.10 5.88 1.24
N PRO A 100 3.00 6.02 -0.08
CA PRO A 100 1.91 6.79 -0.70
C PRO A 100 0.56 6.23 -0.28
N ILE A 101 -0.35 7.10 0.14
CA ILE A 101 -1.72 6.75 0.51
C ILE A 101 -2.66 7.26 -0.58
N ASP A 102 -3.47 6.38 -1.16
CA ASP A 102 -4.55 6.74 -2.07
C ASP A 102 -5.88 6.68 -1.30
N LEU A 103 -6.50 7.85 -1.09
CA LEU A 103 -7.78 7.97 -0.40
C LEU A 103 -8.91 8.02 -1.43
N VAL A 104 -9.86 7.10 -1.34
CA VAL A 104 -10.96 6.98 -2.28
C VAL A 104 -12.31 7.18 -1.58
N GLU A 105 -13.00 8.28 -1.91
CA GLU A 105 -14.40 8.50 -1.54
C GLU A 105 -15.30 7.53 -2.32
N VAL A 106 -15.89 6.55 -1.63
CA VAL A 106 -16.60 5.45 -2.29
C VAL A 106 -17.82 5.94 -3.06
N GLU A 107 -18.52 6.95 -2.54
CA GLU A 107 -19.70 7.55 -3.16
C GLU A 107 -19.39 8.15 -4.54
N ARG A 108 -18.17 8.64 -4.75
CA ARG A 108 -17.71 9.31 -5.98
C ARG A 108 -16.82 8.43 -6.86
N ALA A 109 -16.39 7.28 -6.35
CA ALA A 109 -15.53 6.38 -7.07
C ALA A 109 -16.19 5.83 -8.34
N LYS A 110 -15.38 5.58 -9.38
CA LYS A 110 -15.83 4.94 -10.62
C LYS A 110 -16.46 3.58 -10.32
N PRO A 111 -17.48 3.13 -11.08
CA PRO A 111 -18.17 1.86 -10.83
C PRO A 111 -17.24 0.65 -10.64
N LYS A 112 -16.16 0.57 -11.44
CA LYS A 112 -15.16 -0.50 -11.34
C LYS A 112 -14.42 -0.50 -9.98
N ILE A 113 -14.11 0.68 -9.45
CA ILE A 113 -13.41 0.83 -8.17
C ILE A 113 -14.37 0.49 -7.02
N ARG A 114 -15.62 0.99 -7.07
CA ARG A 114 -16.65 0.61 -6.09
C ARG A 114 -16.84 -0.90 -6.04
N ALA A 115 -16.98 -1.55 -7.19
CA ALA A 115 -17.09 -3.00 -7.27
C ALA A 115 -15.85 -3.68 -6.65
N ALA A 116 -14.64 -3.21 -6.93
CA ALA A 116 -13.44 -3.78 -6.31
C ALA A 116 -13.47 -3.65 -4.77
N ILE A 117 -13.87 -2.50 -4.24
CA ILE A 117 -13.99 -2.27 -2.78
C ILE A 117 -15.07 -3.16 -2.16
N GLU A 118 -16.22 -3.32 -2.82
CA GLU A 118 -17.32 -4.17 -2.35
C GLU A 118 -16.94 -5.66 -2.30
N HIS A 119 -16.15 -6.13 -3.27
CA HIS A 119 -15.75 -7.54 -3.34
C HIS A 119 -14.49 -7.84 -2.53
N GLU A 120 -13.58 -6.88 -2.42
CA GLU A 120 -12.23 -7.10 -1.88
C GLU A 120 -11.79 -5.89 -1.03
N SER A 121 -12.29 -5.82 0.20
CA SER A 121 -11.83 -4.87 1.20
C SER A 121 -11.89 -5.44 2.62
N VAL A 122 -11.16 -4.83 3.54
CA VAL A 122 -11.22 -5.13 4.97
C VAL A 122 -11.55 -3.85 5.72
N VAL A 123 -12.68 -3.84 6.41
CA VAL A 123 -13.11 -2.71 7.26
C VAL A 123 -12.16 -2.57 8.45
N LEU A 124 -11.74 -1.34 8.72
CA LEU A 124 -10.83 -0.95 9.79
C LEU A 124 -11.56 -0.19 10.90
#